data_AF-A0A371NB62-F1
#
_entry.id   AF-A0A371NB62-F1
#
_cell.length_a   1.000
_cell.length_b   1.000
_cell.length_c   1.000
_cell.angle_alpha   90.00
_cell.angle_beta   90.00
_cell.angle_gamma   90.00
#
_symmetry.space_group_name_H-M   'P 1'
#
loop_
_entity.id
_entity.type
_entity.pdbx_description
1 polymer ?
#
loop_
_entity_poly.entity_id
_entity_poly.type
_entity_poly.pdbx_seq_one_letter_code
_entity_poly.pdbx_strand_id
1 'polypeptide(L)'
;MVMDYLLRKILGFFLGYRVLSIGTRYMPTNSTEREYVEMLNYTRTMLIEIERAHINTSNIFDNLTRELGTENIPGNRKFIEIKPADEEVDEYALLSNIIMGSDRYLYIEIFNGGRIVDEFVDIIENENGKIIEKSSSEVLARFLSKNDAIRVAIKIIGAGSRRGINVRAAAGMTGAAAIERAINLNREIGEVPGVGFTKLGGEFAIIFTGEFETPTGAPSYRDNYLFTDMIDSTAFIERYGRDSLVEIMNDIKAYMENDCKGKIEGYREGGDDLIANFPTKDMALRAGIDSAWHAMDNGANIRVGIGRTRREAGERAQLADKIMLWNPTSIMVFDVADGLYGYFIPSPFTRSVIDFFMNRKSVAFLVFIFVFVATFLGWNMGHWEFGIVAILLAVIYGATA
;
A
#
# COMPACT_ATOMS: atom_id res chain seq x y z
N MET A 1 2.43 15.37 18.39
CA MET A 1 1.01 14.97 18.31
C MET A 1 0.08 16.12 17.91
N VAL A 2 -0.06 17.20 18.70
CA VAL A 2 -1.01 18.30 18.39
C VAL A 2 -0.69 19.05 17.08
N MET A 3 0.59 19.42 16.87
CA MET A 3 1.00 20.15 15.64
C MET A 3 0.86 19.29 14.37
N ASP A 4 1.16 18.01 14.47
CA ASP A 4 1.00 17.03 13.37
C ASP A 4 -0.47 16.86 13.00
N TYR A 5 -1.38 16.83 13.98
CA TYR A 5 -2.82 16.83 13.73
C TYR A 5 -3.29 18.13 13.03
N LEU A 6 -2.83 19.28 13.52
CA LEU A 6 -3.21 20.59 12.96
C LEU A 6 -2.68 20.77 11.53
N LEU A 7 -1.43 20.37 11.28
CA LEU A 7 -0.82 20.44 9.96
C LEU A 7 -1.55 19.54 8.95
N ARG A 8 -1.89 18.30 9.34
CA ARG A 8 -2.71 17.40 8.53
C ARG A 8 -4.08 18.01 8.18
N LYS A 9 -4.73 18.69 9.13
CA LYS A 9 -6.01 19.38 8.88
C LYS A 9 -5.86 20.55 7.90
N ILE A 10 -4.82 21.36 8.04
CA ILE A 10 -4.56 22.49 7.14
C ILE A 10 -4.24 21.99 5.73
N LEU A 11 -3.30 21.05 5.59
CA LEU A 11 -2.93 20.50 4.29
C LEU A 11 -4.12 19.75 3.66
N GLY A 12 -4.90 19.04 4.46
CA GLY A 12 -6.11 18.39 3.97
C GLY A 12 -7.18 19.36 3.47
N PHE A 13 -7.33 20.52 4.13
CA PHE A 13 -8.21 21.58 3.65
C PHE A 13 -7.77 22.11 2.28
N PHE A 14 -6.48 22.34 2.08
CA PHE A 14 -5.97 22.81 0.78
C PHE A 14 -6.00 21.74 -0.31
N LEU A 15 -5.78 20.47 0.03
CA LEU A 15 -5.88 19.36 -0.91
C LEU A 15 -7.32 18.99 -1.27
N GLY A 16 -8.29 19.30 -0.41
CA GLY A 16 -9.66 18.79 -0.52
C GLY A 16 -9.82 17.33 -0.08
N TYR A 17 -8.79 16.73 0.52
CA TYR A 17 -8.77 15.33 0.96
C TYR A 17 -8.26 15.21 2.41
N ARG A 18 -8.67 14.15 3.12
CA ARG A 18 -8.18 13.92 4.49
C ARG A 18 -6.74 13.43 4.43
N VAL A 19 -5.82 14.17 5.05
CA VAL A 19 -4.43 13.72 5.24
C VAL A 19 -4.39 12.81 6.47
N LEU A 20 -4.09 11.53 6.26
CA LEU A 20 -3.96 10.53 7.31
C LEU A 20 -2.60 10.59 7.99
N SER A 21 -1.52 10.81 7.24
CA SER A 21 -0.17 10.95 7.79
C SER A 21 0.70 11.91 7.00
N ILE A 22 1.79 12.37 7.64
CA ILE A 22 2.89 13.11 7.01
C ILE A 22 4.17 12.39 7.42
N GLY A 23 4.86 11.77 6.46
CA GLY A 23 5.92 10.80 6.74
C GLY A 23 5.36 9.52 7.35
N THR A 24 6.22 8.80 8.07
CA THR A 24 5.82 7.59 8.79
C THR A 24 6.48 7.38 10.14
N ARG A 25 5.74 6.76 11.07
CA ARG A 25 6.24 6.30 12.38
C ARG A 25 6.54 4.80 12.43
N TYR A 26 6.41 4.09 11.31
CA TYR A 26 6.73 2.67 11.22
C TYR A 26 8.17 2.39 11.70
N MET A 27 8.33 1.39 12.56
CA MET A 27 9.65 0.98 13.08
C MET A 27 10.20 -0.14 12.19
N PRO A 28 11.23 0.14 11.37
CA PRO A 28 11.73 -0.84 10.41
C PRO A 28 12.47 -1.99 11.10
N THR A 29 12.24 -3.20 10.60
CA THR A 29 12.84 -4.44 11.12
C THR A 29 13.99 -4.98 10.27
N ASN A 30 14.13 -4.47 9.03
CA ASN A 30 15.22 -4.81 8.12
C ASN A 30 15.74 -3.56 7.36
N SER A 31 16.77 -3.73 6.53
CA SER A 31 17.44 -2.63 5.81
C SER A 31 16.55 -1.98 4.76
N THR A 32 15.85 -2.78 3.96
CA THR A 32 14.90 -2.28 2.95
C THR A 32 13.80 -1.47 3.62
N GLU A 33 13.24 -1.98 4.73
CA GLU A 33 12.23 -1.25 5.49
C GLU A 33 12.75 0.10 6.00
N ARG A 34 14.02 0.15 6.41
CA ARG A 34 14.64 1.38 6.91
C ARG A 34 14.76 2.43 5.82
N GLU A 35 15.19 2.04 4.63
CA GLU A 35 15.36 2.93 3.49
C GLU A 35 14.05 3.62 3.09
N TYR A 36 12.97 2.86 2.93
CA TYR A 36 11.65 3.44 2.63
C TYR A 36 11.12 4.33 3.75
N VAL A 37 11.31 3.96 5.03
CA VAL A 37 10.92 4.80 6.17
C VAL A 37 11.68 6.12 6.17
N GLU A 38 12.99 6.07 5.90
CA GLU A 38 13.84 7.25 5.80
C GLU A 38 13.39 8.13 4.62
N MET A 39 13.15 7.55 3.44
CA MET A 39 12.70 8.27 2.26
C MET A 39 11.33 8.92 2.43
N LEU A 40 10.34 8.23 2.99
CA LEU A 40 9.02 8.81 3.28
C LEU A 40 9.10 9.96 4.27
N ASN A 41 9.94 9.84 5.30
CA ASN A 41 10.13 10.89 6.28
C ASN A 41 10.92 12.07 5.73
N TYR A 42 11.95 11.82 4.93
CA TYR A 42 12.75 12.82 4.25
C TYR A 42 11.92 13.63 3.26
N THR A 43 11.13 12.94 2.43
CA THR A 43 10.27 13.58 1.42
C THR A 43 8.98 14.14 2.00
N ARG A 44 8.70 13.91 3.29
CA ARG A 44 7.43 14.27 3.96
C ARG A 44 6.21 13.75 3.20
N THR A 45 6.33 12.56 2.58
CA THR A 45 5.25 11.95 1.82
C THR A 45 4.00 11.85 2.67
N MET A 46 2.89 12.34 2.13
CA MET A 46 1.61 12.36 2.80
C MET A 46 0.76 11.19 2.33
N LEU A 47 0.19 10.46 3.27
CA LEU A 47 -0.88 9.53 2.97
C LEU A 47 -2.20 10.29 2.99
N ILE A 48 -2.93 10.25 1.88
CA ILE A 48 -4.23 10.89 1.74
C ILE A 48 -5.33 9.85 1.53
N GLU A 49 -6.49 10.10 2.13
CA GLU A 49 -7.72 9.35 1.93
C GLU A 49 -8.54 10.06 0.85
N ILE A 50 -8.61 9.44 -0.34
CA ILE A 50 -9.38 9.95 -1.49
C ILE A 50 -10.83 9.47 -1.36
N GLU A 51 -10.99 8.17 -1.10
CA GLU A 51 -12.27 7.54 -0.79
C GLU A 51 -12.09 6.63 0.43
N ARG A 52 -12.86 6.88 1.49
CA ARG A 52 -12.78 6.11 2.73
C ARG A 52 -13.20 4.65 2.49
N ALA A 53 -12.42 3.71 3.03
CA ALA A 53 -12.78 2.31 3.02
C ALA A 53 -13.95 2.02 3.99
N HIS A 54 -14.89 1.19 3.57
CA HIS A 54 -16.00 0.74 4.43
C HIS A 54 -15.61 -0.60 5.06
N ILE A 55 -14.97 -0.53 6.22
CA ILE A 55 -14.44 -1.72 6.90
C ILE A 55 -15.56 -2.38 7.72
N ASN A 56 -16.08 -3.49 7.19
CA ASN A 56 -16.94 -4.41 7.92
C ASN A 56 -16.74 -5.83 7.36
N THR A 57 -17.24 -6.84 8.08
CA THR A 57 -17.06 -8.25 7.75
C THR A 57 -17.52 -8.59 6.33
N SER A 58 -18.66 -8.06 5.87
CA SER A 58 -19.20 -8.31 4.53
C SER A 58 -18.27 -7.75 3.45
N ASN A 59 -17.85 -6.49 3.61
CA ASN A 59 -16.98 -5.83 2.65
C ASN A 59 -15.58 -6.46 2.60
N ILE A 60 -15.07 -6.94 3.73
CA ILE A 60 -13.80 -7.70 3.78
C ILE A 60 -13.93 -8.99 2.97
N PHE A 61 -15.04 -9.71 3.11
CA PHE A 61 -15.30 -10.92 2.33
C PHE A 61 -15.49 -10.64 0.85
N ASP A 62 -16.26 -9.61 0.49
CA ASP A 62 -16.46 -9.20 -0.90
C ASP A 62 -15.15 -8.75 -1.53
N ASN A 63 -14.31 -8.05 -0.77
CA ASN A 63 -12.99 -7.65 -1.21
C ASN A 63 -12.05 -8.85 -1.40
N LEU A 64 -12.04 -9.81 -0.47
CA LEU A 64 -11.28 -11.05 -0.62
C LEU A 64 -11.76 -11.87 -1.82
N THR A 65 -13.08 -12.00 -2.00
CA THR A 65 -13.68 -12.71 -3.13
C THR A 65 -13.32 -12.04 -4.45
N ARG A 66 -13.32 -10.70 -4.47
CA ARG A 66 -12.80 -9.92 -5.59
C ARG A 66 -11.31 -10.21 -5.80
N GLU A 67 -10.47 -10.15 -4.78
CA GLU A 67 -9.03 -10.35 -4.91
C GLU A 67 -8.64 -11.77 -5.36
N LEU A 68 -9.33 -12.80 -4.86
CA LEU A 68 -9.07 -14.20 -5.19
C LEU A 68 -9.71 -14.64 -6.51
N GLY A 69 -10.78 -13.97 -6.96
CA GLY A 69 -11.66 -14.47 -8.01
C GLY A 69 -12.75 -15.37 -7.44
N THR A 70 -14.01 -15.10 -7.81
CA THR A 70 -15.19 -15.86 -7.36
C THR A 70 -15.10 -17.34 -7.67
N GLU A 71 -14.48 -17.66 -8.79
CA GLU A 71 -14.23 -18.99 -9.32
C GLU A 71 -13.12 -19.75 -8.58
N ASN A 72 -12.43 -19.14 -7.62
CA ASN A 72 -11.43 -19.80 -6.77
C ASN A 72 -11.97 -20.15 -5.38
N ILE A 73 -13.22 -19.79 -5.05
CA ILE A 73 -13.82 -20.04 -3.73
C ILE A 73 -15.12 -20.86 -3.87
N PRO A 74 -15.21 -22.07 -3.28
CA PRO A 74 -16.40 -22.94 -3.37
C PRO A 74 -17.70 -22.26 -2.95
N GLY A 75 -18.84 -22.62 -3.56
CA GLY A 75 -20.15 -22.01 -3.29
C GLY A 75 -20.62 -22.22 -1.85
N ASN A 76 -20.42 -23.42 -1.33
CA ASN A 76 -20.87 -23.86 0.00
C ASN A 76 -19.95 -23.48 1.18
N ARG A 77 -19.22 -22.37 1.04
CA ARG A 77 -18.33 -21.80 2.06
C ARG A 77 -19.09 -21.05 3.16
N LYS A 78 -18.47 -20.96 4.34
CA LYS A 78 -18.87 -19.97 5.37
C LYS A 78 -17.70 -19.04 5.67
N PHE A 79 -17.98 -17.75 5.76
CA PHE A 79 -17.04 -16.74 6.19
C PHE A 79 -17.25 -16.42 7.66
N ILE A 80 -16.18 -16.45 8.45
CA ILE A 80 -16.23 -16.24 9.89
C ILE A 80 -15.27 -15.12 10.26
N GLU A 81 -15.77 -14.19 11.08
CA GLU A 81 -14.95 -13.22 11.81
C GLU A 81 -14.63 -13.78 13.19
N ILE A 82 -13.35 -13.92 13.48
CA ILE A 82 -12.84 -14.38 14.78
C ILE A 82 -12.51 -13.15 15.64
N LYS A 83 -11.92 -12.15 15.01
CA LYS A 83 -11.60 -10.87 15.61
C LYS A 83 -11.97 -9.74 14.64
N PRO A 84 -12.70 -8.71 15.08
CA PRO A 84 -13.07 -7.60 14.22
C PRO A 84 -11.84 -6.87 13.68
N ALA A 85 -11.97 -6.30 12.48
CA ALA A 85 -10.98 -5.41 11.89
C ALA A 85 -11.01 -4.03 12.55
N ASP A 86 -9.90 -3.30 12.45
CA ASP A 86 -9.83 -1.91 12.89
C ASP A 86 -10.71 -1.02 12.00
N GLU A 87 -11.44 -0.08 12.60
CA GLU A 87 -12.43 0.76 11.90
C GLU A 87 -11.81 1.88 11.03
N GLU A 88 -10.51 2.12 11.17
CA GLU A 88 -9.76 3.10 10.40
C GLU A 88 -8.52 2.47 9.78
N VAL A 89 -8.18 2.90 8.56
CA VAL A 89 -6.90 2.55 7.94
C VAL A 89 -5.82 3.42 8.59
N ASP A 90 -4.98 2.81 9.43
CA ASP A 90 -3.82 3.46 10.01
C ASP A 90 -2.60 3.37 9.07
N GLU A 91 -1.74 4.38 9.14
CA GLU A 91 -0.48 4.50 8.42
C GLU A 91 0.46 3.30 8.66
N TYR A 92 0.49 2.78 9.91
CA TYR A 92 1.25 1.57 10.25
C TYR A 92 0.83 0.36 9.42
N ALA A 93 -0.47 0.22 9.15
CA ALA A 93 -1.00 -0.90 8.38
C ALA A 93 -0.66 -0.79 6.89
N LEU A 94 -0.42 0.41 6.36
CA LEU A 94 -0.21 0.64 4.93
C LEU A 94 1.24 0.37 4.50
N LEU A 95 2.21 0.85 5.28
CA LEU A 95 3.62 0.59 4.99
C LEU A 95 3.98 -0.89 5.26
N SER A 96 3.59 -1.39 6.43
CA SER A 96 3.88 -2.75 6.90
C SER A 96 3.22 -3.82 6.04
N ASN A 97 1.94 -3.66 5.66
CA ASN A 97 1.21 -4.74 4.98
C ASN A 97 1.22 -4.65 3.45
N ILE A 98 1.49 -3.48 2.86
CA ILE A 98 1.26 -3.27 1.42
C ILE A 98 2.53 -2.91 0.64
N ILE A 99 3.55 -2.29 1.23
CA ILE A 99 4.80 -1.95 0.48
C ILE A 99 5.94 -2.93 0.78
N MET A 100 6.01 -3.47 1.99
CA MET A 100 7.29 -4.01 2.52
C MET A 100 7.44 -5.54 2.44
N GLY A 101 6.41 -6.27 2.02
CA GLY A 101 6.52 -7.71 1.78
C GLY A 101 5.16 -8.39 1.66
N SER A 102 4.87 -8.90 0.46
CA SER A 102 3.70 -9.74 0.20
C SER A 102 3.92 -11.21 0.55
N ASP A 103 5.17 -11.65 0.73
CA ASP A 103 5.49 -13.03 1.08
C ASP A 103 4.61 -13.47 2.27
N ARG A 104 3.92 -14.60 2.10
CA ARG A 104 3.12 -15.21 3.17
C ARG A 104 3.51 -16.64 3.38
N TYR A 105 3.59 -17.00 4.66
CA TYR A 105 3.71 -18.37 5.08
C TYR A 105 2.31 -18.98 5.12
N LEU A 106 2.18 -20.14 4.48
CA LEU A 106 1.01 -20.99 4.54
C LEU A 106 1.37 -22.19 5.41
N TYR A 107 0.74 -22.29 6.58
CA TYR A 107 0.79 -23.49 7.41
C TYR A 107 -0.43 -24.36 7.10
N ILE A 108 -0.20 -25.66 6.96
CA ILE A 108 -1.20 -26.68 6.68
C ILE A 108 -1.04 -27.78 7.72
N GLU A 109 -2.16 -28.16 8.34
CA GLU A 109 -2.28 -29.24 9.30
C GLU A 109 -3.30 -30.26 8.78
N ILE A 110 -2.92 -31.54 8.82
CA ILE A 110 -3.72 -32.65 8.34
C ILE A 110 -4.29 -33.40 9.54
N PHE A 111 -5.61 -33.39 9.68
CA PHE A 111 -6.26 -34.15 10.73
C PHE A 111 -6.34 -35.64 10.37
N ASN A 112 -6.31 -36.51 11.39
CA ASN A 112 -6.52 -37.95 11.27
C ASN A 112 -5.49 -38.74 10.41
N GLY A 113 -4.28 -38.23 10.22
CA GLY A 113 -3.10 -39.03 9.83
C GLY A 113 -3.06 -39.58 8.40
N GLY A 114 -3.79 -38.97 7.46
CA GLY A 114 -3.78 -39.38 6.05
C GLY A 114 -2.43 -39.11 5.36
N ARG A 115 -1.89 -40.11 4.64
CA ARG A 115 -0.68 -39.96 3.81
C ARG A 115 -1.00 -39.24 2.49
N ILE A 116 -1.18 -37.93 2.55
CA ILE A 116 -1.43 -37.06 1.38
C ILE A 116 -0.44 -35.88 1.28
N VAL A 117 0.50 -35.78 2.24
CA VAL A 117 1.48 -34.69 2.32
C VAL A 117 2.24 -34.50 1.01
N ASP A 118 2.70 -35.57 0.36
CA ASP A 118 3.47 -35.44 -0.89
C ASP A 118 2.61 -34.88 -2.03
N GLU A 119 1.32 -35.22 -2.12
CA GLU A 119 0.40 -34.58 -3.08
C GLU A 119 0.19 -33.10 -2.75
N PHE A 120 0.13 -32.73 -1.47
CA PHE A 120 0.03 -31.33 -1.07
C PHE A 120 1.29 -30.55 -1.43
N VAL A 121 2.47 -31.16 -1.26
CA VAL A 121 3.74 -30.60 -1.72
C VAL A 121 3.72 -30.38 -3.23
N ASP A 122 3.29 -31.37 -4.01
CA ASP A 122 3.18 -31.23 -5.47
C ASP A 122 2.24 -30.09 -5.87
N ILE A 123 1.08 -29.94 -5.19
CA ILE A 123 0.16 -28.82 -5.43
C ILE A 123 0.83 -27.48 -5.14
N ILE A 124 1.56 -27.39 -4.02
CA ILE A 124 2.24 -26.15 -3.60
C ILE A 124 3.31 -25.75 -4.62
N GLU A 125 4.18 -26.69 -5.02
CA GLU A 125 5.28 -26.43 -5.96
C GLU A 125 4.76 -26.08 -7.36
N ASN A 126 3.71 -26.74 -7.84
CA ASN A 126 3.05 -26.42 -9.11
C ASN A 126 2.40 -25.03 -9.12
N GLU A 127 2.06 -24.50 -7.94
CA GLU A 127 1.52 -23.15 -7.75
C GLU A 127 2.60 -22.12 -7.37
N ASN A 128 3.87 -22.45 -7.64
CA ASN A 128 5.05 -21.63 -7.36
C ASN A 128 5.30 -21.33 -5.87
N GLY A 129 4.73 -22.13 -4.97
CA GLY A 129 5.03 -22.09 -3.55
C GLY A 129 6.36 -22.79 -3.24
N LYS A 130 7.10 -22.26 -2.27
CA LYS A 130 8.35 -22.86 -1.79
C LYS A 130 8.11 -23.59 -0.48
N ILE A 131 8.39 -24.89 -0.42
CA ILE A 131 8.37 -25.64 0.84
C ILE A 131 9.49 -25.15 1.77
N ILE A 132 9.11 -24.87 3.02
CA ILE A 132 10.04 -24.47 4.09
C ILE A 132 10.27 -25.66 5.02
N GLU A 133 9.19 -26.28 5.48
CA GLU A 133 9.21 -27.46 6.35
C GLU A 133 8.10 -28.43 5.96
N LYS A 134 8.35 -29.73 6.13
CA LYS A 134 7.33 -30.77 5.98
C LYS A 134 7.51 -31.87 7.01
N SER A 135 6.39 -32.35 7.55
CA SER A 135 6.30 -33.51 8.43
C SER A 135 5.25 -34.49 7.89
N SER A 136 4.93 -35.55 8.62
CA SER A 136 3.89 -36.51 8.22
C SER A 136 2.47 -35.95 8.27
N SER A 137 2.25 -34.84 8.97
CA SER A 137 0.92 -34.26 9.21
C SER A 137 0.89 -32.74 9.04
N GLU A 138 2.02 -32.11 8.76
CA GLU A 138 2.11 -30.65 8.65
C GLU A 138 2.98 -30.25 7.47
N VAL A 139 2.62 -29.14 6.83
CA VAL A 139 3.42 -28.50 5.79
C VAL A 139 3.47 -27.01 6.04
N LEU A 140 4.68 -26.45 6.01
CA LEU A 140 4.90 -25.02 5.99
C LEU A 140 5.49 -24.62 4.64
N ALA A 141 4.78 -23.76 3.93
CA ALA A 141 5.20 -23.24 2.64
C ALA A 141 5.24 -21.71 2.63
N ARG A 142 5.99 -21.14 1.69
CA ARG A 142 6.08 -19.71 1.45
C ARG A 142 5.56 -19.39 0.05
N PHE A 143 4.65 -18.43 -0.04
CA PHE A 143 4.08 -17.89 -1.26
C PHE A 143 4.43 -16.43 -1.41
N LEU A 144 4.41 -15.93 -2.65
CA LEU A 144 4.65 -14.52 -2.95
C LEU A 144 3.54 -13.61 -2.42
N SER A 145 2.30 -14.10 -2.29
CA SER A 145 1.20 -13.26 -1.80
C SER A 145 0.29 -13.99 -0.83
N LYS A 146 -0.43 -13.20 -0.01
CA LYS A 146 -1.52 -13.71 0.82
C LYS A 146 -2.63 -14.36 0.01
N ASN A 147 -2.92 -13.80 -1.16
CA ASN A 147 -3.99 -14.26 -2.02
C ASN A 147 -3.65 -15.63 -2.62
N ASP A 148 -2.39 -15.83 -3.03
CA ASP A 148 -1.89 -17.13 -3.47
C ASP A 148 -1.91 -18.16 -2.35
N ALA A 149 -1.43 -17.80 -1.16
CA ALA A 149 -1.47 -18.68 0.01
C ALA A 149 -2.91 -19.14 0.32
N ILE A 150 -3.89 -18.23 0.32
CA ILE A 150 -5.30 -18.56 0.58
C ILE A 150 -5.89 -19.41 -0.56
N ARG A 151 -5.64 -19.05 -1.82
CA ARG A 151 -6.12 -19.81 -2.99
C ARG A 151 -5.59 -21.24 -2.98
N VAL A 152 -4.30 -21.41 -2.75
CA VAL A 152 -3.66 -22.74 -2.68
C VAL A 152 -4.15 -23.53 -1.47
N ALA A 153 -4.34 -22.87 -0.32
CA ALA A 153 -4.96 -23.50 0.84
C ALA A 153 -6.34 -24.08 0.51
N ILE A 154 -7.20 -23.33 -0.19
CA ILE A 154 -8.52 -23.80 -0.63
C ILE A 154 -8.39 -25.02 -1.54
N LYS A 155 -7.44 -25.02 -2.50
CA LYS A 155 -7.19 -26.18 -3.37
C LYS A 155 -6.77 -27.42 -2.57
N ILE A 156 -5.89 -27.25 -1.59
CA ILE A 156 -5.39 -28.33 -0.72
C ILE A 156 -6.52 -28.88 0.15
N ILE A 157 -7.36 -28.01 0.72
CA ILE A 157 -8.54 -28.41 1.47
C ILE A 157 -9.49 -29.24 0.59
N GLY A 158 -9.70 -28.84 -0.66
CA GLY A 158 -10.49 -29.62 -1.61
C GLY A 158 -9.88 -30.98 -1.96
N ALA A 159 -8.55 -31.05 -2.09
CA ALA A 159 -7.84 -32.32 -2.30
C ALA A 159 -7.97 -33.25 -1.09
N GLY A 160 -7.83 -32.73 0.13
CA GLY A 160 -8.05 -33.49 1.37
C GLY A 160 -9.50 -33.96 1.50
N SER A 161 -10.47 -33.08 1.27
CA SER A 161 -11.90 -33.38 1.38
C SER A 161 -12.34 -34.52 0.45
N ARG A 162 -11.82 -34.59 -0.78
CA ARG A 162 -12.06 -35.71 -1.72
C ARG A 162 -11.59 -37.06 -1.20
N ARG A 163 -10.68 -37.09 -0.21
CA ARG A 163 -10.19 -38.31 0.45
C ARG A 163 -10.76 -38.51 1.85
N GLY A 164 -11.74 -37.69 2.26
CA GLY A 164 -12.29 -37.72 3.63
C GLY A 164 -11.31 -37.24 4.70
N ILE A 165 -10.31 -36.43 4.30
CA ILE A 165 -9.30 -35.88 5.19
C ILE A 165 -9.63 -34.41 5.48
N ASN A 166 -9.79 -34.07 6.75
CA ASN A 166 -9.95 -32.68 7.15
C ASN A 166 -8.60 -31.99 7.16
N VAL A 167 -8.56 -30.80 6.57
CA VAL A 167 -7.33 -30.00 6.47
C VAL A 167 -7.58 -28.61 7.05
N ARG A 168 -6.73 -28.22 8.00
CA ARG A 168 -6.65 -26.86 8.50
C ARG A 168 -5.51 -26.14 7.78
N ALA A 169 -5.77 -24.91 7.38
CA ALA A 169 -4.74 -24.03 6.85
C ALA A 169 -4.78 -22.66 7.53
N ALA A 170 -3.65 -21.97 7.53
CA ALA A 170 -3.58 -20.57 7.93
C ALA A 170 -2.47 -19.83 7.19
N ALA A 171 -2.79 -18.62 6.74
CA ALA A 171 -1.81 -17.69 6.16
C ALA A 171 -1.32 -16.70 7.23
N GLY A 172 -0.02 -16.45 7.25
CA GLY A 172 0.64 -15.53 8.18
C GLY A 172 1.84 -14.82 7.54
N MET A 173 2.26 -13.70 8.14
CA MET A 173 3.48 -12.98 7.70
C MET A 173 4.76 -13.77 8.03
N THR A 174 4.71 -14.60 9.08
CA THR A 174 5.78 -15.51 9.47
C THR A 174 5.20 -16.92 9.66
N GLY A 175 6.06 -17.94 9.66
CA GLY A 175 5.64 -19.32 9.94
C GLY A 175 4.99 -19.45 11.32
N ALA A 176 5.57 -18.83 12.35
CA ALA A 176 5.00 -18.81 13.70
C ALA A 176 3.61 -18.15 13.73
N ALA A 177 3.44 -17.02 13.04
CA ALA A 177 2.14 -16.34 12.96
C ALA A 177 1.08 -17.15 12.18
N ALA A 178 1.50 -17.99 11.22
CA ALA A 178 0.60 -18.91 10.52
C ALA A 178 0.16 -20.06 11.45
N ILE A 179 1.11 -20.66 12.18
CA ILE A 179 0.86 -21.76 13.13
C ILE A 179 -0.05 -21.28 14.28
N GLU A 180 0.28 -20.15 14.92
CA GLU A 180 -0.54 -19.59 16.00
C GLU A 180 -1.98 -19.35 15.56
N ARG A 181 -2.17 -18.89 14.33
CA ARG A 181 -3.50 -18.67 13.75
C ARG A 181 -4.25 -19.96 13.49
N ALA A 182 -3.60 -21.00 13.01
CA ALA A 182 -4.22 -22.32 12.88
C ALA A 182 -4.64 -22.88 14.25
N ILE A 183 -3.80 -22.73 15.27
CA ILE A 183 -4.11 -23.13 16.66
C ILE A 183 -5.33 -22.36 17.19
N ASN A 184 -5.35 -21.04 17.04
CA ASN A 184 -6.48 -20.21 17.49
C ASN A 184 -7.76 -20.56 16.73
N LEU A 185 -7.66 -20.77 15.42
CA LEU A 185 -8.81 -21.20 14.62
C LEU A 185 -9.35 -22.56 15.08
N ASN A 186 -8.48 -23.53 15.38
CA ASN A 186 -8.90 -24.82 15.94
C ASN A 186 -9.62 -24.67 17.29
N ARG A 187 -9.19 -23.74 18.15
CA ARG A 187 -9.86 -23.47 19.43
C ARG A 187 -11.26 -22.90 19.25
N GLU A 188 -11.45 -22.04 18.25
CA GLU A 188 -12.72 -21.35 18.01
C GLU A 188 -13.76 -22.21 17.29
N ILE A 189 -13.35 -23.02 16.32
CA ILE A 189 -14.27 -23.75 15.43
C ILE A 189 -14.03 -25.26 15.36
N GLY A 190 -13.09 -25.81 16.13
CA GLY A 190 -12.73 -27.23 16.12
C GLY A 190 -12.00 -27.68 14.87
N GLU A 191 -11.97 -28.99 14.61
CA GLU A 191 -11.30 -29.64 13.47
C GLU A 191 -12.09 -29.55 12.15
N VAL A 192 -12.66 -28.38 11.87
CA VAL A 192 -13.43 -28.10 10.65
C VAL A 192 -12.49 -27.59 9.55
N PRO A 193 -12.54 -28.16 8.32
CA PRO A 193 -11.69 -27.70 7.23
C PRO A 193 -11.85 -26.21 6.93
N GLY A 194 -10.74 -25.51 6.75
CA GLY A 194 -10.78 -24.08 6.48
C GLY A 194 -9.43 -23.39 6.56
N VAL A 195 -9.38 -22.17 6.02
CA VAL A 195 -8.19 -21.32 5.96
C VAL A 195 -8.38 -20.05 6.78
N GLY A 196 -7.52 -19.83 7.77
CA GLY A 196 -7.47 -18.61 8.57
C GLY A 196 -6.49 -17.57 8.01
N PHE A 197 -6.79 -16.28 8.13
CA PHE A 197 -5.90 -15.20 7.69
C PHE A 197 -6.21 -13.87 8.40
N THR A 198 -5.35 -12.86 8.22
CA THR A 198 -5.57 -11.50 8.74
C THR A 198 -5.86 -10.48 7.64
N LYS A 199 -6.64 -9.46 7.98
CA LYS A 199 -6.82 -8.26 7.16
C LYS A 199 -7.18 -7.08 8.06
N LEU A 200 -6.45 -5.96 7.93
CA LEU A 200 -6.70 -4.71 8.67
C LEU A 200 -6.85 -4.92 10.19
N GLY A 201 -5.90 -5.61 10.82
CA GLY A 201 -5.91 -5.88 12.27
C GLY A 201 -6.89 -6.96 12.75
N GLY A 202 -7.86 -7.33 11.91
CA GLY A 202 -8.83 -8.40 12.16
C GLY A 202 -8.35 -9.78 11.73
N GLU A 203 -9.03 -10.81 12.26
CA GLU A 203 -8.77 -12.22 11.99
C GLU A 203 -10.04 -12.90 11.46
N PHE A 204 -9.88 -13.60 10.33
CA PHE A 204 -10.97 -14.16 9.55
C PHE A 204 -10.67 -15.58 9.10
N ALA A 205 -11.71 -16.34 8.79
CA ALA A 205 -11.57 -17.66 8.18
C ALA A 205 -12.62 -17.94 7.10
N ILE A 206 -12.22 -18.69 6.08
CA ILE A 206 -13.14 -19.39 5.17
C ILE A 206 -13.17 -20.85 5.59
N ILE A 207 -14.36 -21.37 5.90
CA ILE A 207 -14.54 -22.75 6.36
C ILE A 207 -15.52 -23.52 5.48
N PHE A 208 -15.37 -24.84 5.48
CA PHE A 208 -16.15 -25.75 4.65
C PHE A 208 -16.80 -26.82 5.54
N THR A 209 -18.10 -26.66 5.81
CA THR A 209 -18.85 -27.56 6.72
C THR A 209 -19.64 -28.65 5.99
N GLY A 210 -19.67 -28.64 4.65
CA GLY A 210 -20.35 -29.64 3.81
C GLY A 210 -19.39 -30.24 2.77
N GLU A 211 -19.92 -31.05 1.84
CA GLU A 211 -19.11 -31.64 0.76
C GLU A 211 -18.42 -30.56 -0.08
N PHE A 212 -17.10 -30.61 -0.21
CA PHE A 212 -16.36 -29.56 -0.90
C PHE A 212 -16.75 -29.46 -2.39
N GLU A 213 -17.33 -28.33 -2.78
CA GLU A 213 -17.62 -28.05 -4.19
C GLU A 213 -16.33 -27.65 -4.92
N THR A 214 -16.03 -28.31 -6.03
CA THR A 214 -14.89 -27.90 -6.85
C THR A 214 -15.22 -26.57 -7.51
N PRO A 215 -14.38 -25.53 -7.37
CA PRO A 215 -14.65 -24.24 -7.98
C PRO A 215 -14.77 -24.37 -9.51
N THR A 216 -15.85 -23.83 -10.09
CA THR A 216 -16.14 -23.92 -11.52
C THR A 216 -15.67 -22.66 -12.24
N GLY A 217 -14.50 -22.71 -12.86
CA GLY A 217 -13.98 -21.64 -13.71
C GLY A 217 -12.47 -21.74 -13.95
N ALA A 218 -11.99 -21.11 -15.01
CA ALA A 218 -10.55 -20.90 -15.17
C ALA A 218 -10.11 -19.85 -14.13
N PRO A 219 -9.02 -20.05 -13.39
CA PRO A 219 -8.56 -19.07 -12.41
C PRO A 219 -8.37 -17.70 -13.07
N SER A 220 -9.09 -16.69 -12.63
CA SER A 220 -8.80 -15.31 -13.00
C SER A 220 -7.64 -14.84 -12.14
N TYR A 221 -6.43 -14.87 -12.70
CA TYR A 221 -5.34 -14.10 -12.13
C TYR A 221 -5.72 -12.63 -12.23
N ARG A 222 -5.93 -11.98 -11.08
CA ARG A 222 -6.09 -10.53 -11.06
C ARG A 222 -4.70 -9.92 -10.96
N ASP A 223 -4.32 -9.28 -12.05
CA ASP A 223 -3.02 -8.66 -12.23
C ASP A 223 -2.85 -7.40 -11.36
N ASN A 224 -1.62 -7.04 -11.08
CA ASN A 224 -1.29 -5.78 -10.40
C ASN A 224 -0.74 -4.82 -11.45
N TYR A 225 -1.65 -4.10 -12.10
CA TYR A 225 -1.30 -3.10 -13.10
C TYR A 225 -0.84 -1.81 -12.46
N LEU A 226 0.21 -1.24 -13.03
CA LEU A 226 0.70 0.08 -12.70
C LEU A 226 0.79 0.89 -13.98
N PHE A 227 0.24 2.09 -13.93
CA PHE A 227 0.31 3.08 -14.99
C PHE A 227 1.07 4.30 -14.45
N THR A 228 2.13 4.71 -15.14
CA THR A 228 2.83 5.97 -14.89
C THR A 228 2.68 6.89 -16.06
N ASP A 229 2.58 8.18 -15.80
CA ASP A 229 2.66 9.19 -16.83
C ASP A 229 3.31 10.46 -16.27
N MET A 230 4.12 11.11 -17.08
CA MET A 230 4.83 12.31 -16.68
C MET A 230 3.93 13.54 -16.74
N ILE A 231 3.92 14.28 -15.64
CA ILE A 231 3.16 15.51 -15.53
C ILE A 231 3.89 16.62 -16.28
N ASP A 232 3.16 17.30 -17.17
CA ASP A 232 3.64 18.44 -17.96
C ASP A 232 4.92 18.13 -18.76
N SER A 233 4.95 16.94 -19.36
CA SER A 233 6.07 16.45 -20.18
C SER A 233 6.49 17.42 -21.29
N THR A 234 5.54 18.18 -21.84
CA THR A 234 5.81 19.19 -22.88
C THR A 234 6.69 20.32 -22.35
N ALA A 235 6.33 20.94 -21.22
CA ALA A 235 7.14 22.00 -20.63
C ALA A 235 8.50 21.49 -20.13
N PHE A 236 8.55 20.24 -19.67
CA PHE A 236 9.80 19.60 -19.29
C PHE A 236 10.75 19.41 -20.49
N ILE A 237 10.24 18.90 -21.62
CA ILE A 237 11.03 18.74 -22.86
C ILE A 237 11.55 20.09 -23.34
N GLU A 238 10.74 21.16 -23.27
CA GLU A 238 11.20 22.50 -23.65
C GLU A 238 12.36 23.01 -22.77
N ARG A 239 12.37 22.64 -21.49
CA ARG A 239 13.37 23.10 -20.52
C ARG A 239 14.64 22.26 -20.50
N TYR A 240 14.51 20.94 -20.58
CA TYR A 240 15.61 19.99 -20.35
C TYR A 240 15.94 19.14 -21.58
N GLY A 241 15.10 19.15 -22.61
CA GLY A 241 15.25 18.34 -23.82
C GLY A 241 14.57 16.97 -23.72
N ARG A 242 14.31 16.37 -24.88
CA ARG A 242 13.69 15.04 -24.97
C ARG A 242 14.60 13.92 -24.45
N ASP A 243 15.92 14.08 -24.57
CA ASP A 243 16.87 13.07 -24.11
C ASP A 243 16.80 12.86 -22.60
N SER A 244 16.62 13.92 -21.82
CA SER A 244 16.41 13.82 -20.36
C SER A 244 15.11 13.10 -19.99
N LEU A 245 14.02 13.31 -20.76
CA LEU A 245 12.78 12.54 -20.57
C LEU A 245 13.03 11.05 -20.81
N VAL A 246 13.70 10.73 -21.92
CA VAL A 246 14.01 9.34 -22.32
C VAL A 246 14.86 8.65 -21.25
N GLU A 247 15.86 9.34 -20.71
CA GLU A 247 16.72 8.83 -19.63
C GLU A 247 15.90 8.47 -18.38
N ILE A 248 15.11 9.41 -17.85
CA ILE A 248 14.25 9.20 -16.67
C ILE A 248 13.27 8.03 -16.90
N MET A 249 12.60 7.99 -18.05
CA MET A 249 11.62 6.95 -18.35
C MET A 249 12.27 5.57 -18.56
N ASN A 250 13.48 5.52 -19.11
CA ASN A 250 14.24 4.28 -19.25
C ASN A 250 14.76 3.76 -17.91
N ASP A 251 15.19 4.65 -17.01
CA ASP A 251 15.58 4.30 -15.65
C ASP A 251 14.39 3.75 -14.85
N ILE A 252 13.23 4.42 -14.95
CA ILE A 252 11.97 3.93 -14.38
C ILE A 252 11.62 2.54 -14.94
N LYS A 253 11.70 2.36 -16.26
CA LYS A 253 11.46 1.06 -16.90
C LYS A 253 12.41 -0.02 -16.38
N ALA A 254 13.71 0.29 -16.30
CA ALA A 254 14.72 -0.64 -15.84
C ALA A 254 14.51 -1.02 -14.37
N TYR A 255 14.13 -0.06 -13.53
CA TYR A 255 13.77 -0.30 -12.13
C TYR A 255 12.58 -1.26 -12.01
N MET A 256 11.52 -1.02 -12.79
CA MET A 256 10.34 -1.88 -12.80
C MET A 256 10.65 -3.32 -13.21
N GLU A 257 11.44 -3.50 -14.28
CA GLU A 257 11.79 -4.82 -14.82
C GLU A 257 12.75 -5.58 -13.90
N ASN A 258 13.83 -4.93 -13.44
CA ASN A 258 14.93 -5.62 -12.76
C ASN A 258 14.71 -5.76 -11.26
N ASP A 259 14.25 -4.70 -10.60
CA ASP A 259 14.19 -4.64 -9.13
C ASP A 259 12.82 -5.09 -8.61
N CYS A 260 11.76 -4.75 -9.35
CA CYS A 260 10.38 -5.10 -8.99
C CYS A 260 9.81 -6.30 -9.75
N LYS A 261 10.57 -6.90 -10.68
CA LYS A 261 10.14 -8.06 -11.50
C LYS A 261 8.85 -7.80 -12.29
N GLY A 262 8.62 -6.55 -12.66
CA GLY A 262 7.50 -6.13 -13.47
C GLY A 262 7.67 -6.55 -14.93
N LYS A 263 6.55 -6.83 -15.59
CA LYS A 263 6.50 -7.02 -17.03
C LYS A 263 5.95 -5.75 -17.68
N ILE A 264 6.76 -5.08 -18.49
CA ILE A 264 6.30 -3.94 -19.27
C ILE A 264 5.32 -4.42 -20.34
N GLU A 265 4.11 -3.87 -20.33
CA GLU A 265 3.05 -4.22 -21.27
C GLU A 265 2.79 -3.12 -22.30
N GLY A 266 3.27 -1.91 -22.04
CA GLY A 266 3.21 -0.80 -22.98
C GLY A 266 4.18 0.30 -22.56
N TYR A 267 5.09 0.62 -23.47
CA TYR A 267 5.97 1.76 -23.40
C TYR A 267 6.40 2.07 -24.83
N ARG A 268 6.18 3.31 -25.27
CA ARG A 268 6.75 3.79 -26.53
C ARG A 268 8.08 4.44 -26.19
N GLU A 269 9.15 4.02 -26.85
CA GLU A 269 10.47 4.63 -26.65
C GLU A 269 10.39 6.14 -26.89
N GLY A 270 10.77 6.94 -25.88
CA GLY A 270 10.62 8.39 -25.87
C GLY A 270 9.21 8.93 -25.65
N GLY A 271 8.29 8.09 -25.19
CA GLY A 271 7.02 8.47 -24.59
C GLY A 271 7.17 8.90 -23.12
N ASP A 272 6.12 9.52 -22.61
CA ASP A 272 5.97 9.99 -21.24
C ASP A 272 5.13 9.05 -20.36
N ASP A 273 4.48 8.05 -20.96
CA ASP A 273 3.66 7.06 -20.29
C ASP A 273 4.24 5.65 -20.34
N LEU A 274 3.98 4.88 -19.29
CA LEU A 274 4.38 3.48 -19.18
C LEU A 274 3.34 2.67 -18.43
N ILE A 275 3.10 1.45 -18.90
CA ILE A 275 2.23 0.48 -18.23
C ILE A 275 2.95 -0.85 -18.01
N ALA A 276 2.87 -1.33 -16.78
CA ALA A 276 3.50 -2.57 -16.33
C ALA A 276 2.54 -3.42 -15.50
N ASN A 277 2.78 -4.73 -15.50
CA ASN A 277 2.09 -5.71 -14.68
C ASN A 277 3.10 -6.31 -13.69
N PHE A 278 2.70 -6.40 -12.42
CA PHE A 278 3.53 -6.95 -11.35
C PHE A 278 2.96 -8.23 -10.75
N PRO A 279 3.82 -9.17 -10.32
CA PRO A 279 3.40 -10.41 -9.65
C PRO A 279 2.56 -10.15 -8.40
N THR A 280 2.88 -9.10 -7.66
CA THR A 280 2.23 -8.77 -6.39
C THR A 280 2.01 -7.27 -6.24
N LYS A 281 1.00 -6.90 -5.45
CA LYS A 281 0.62 -5.51 -5.21
C LYS A 281 1.71 -4.68 -4.53
N ASP A 282 2.51 -5.28 -3.65
CA ASP A 282 3.64 -4.60 -3.01
C ASP A 282 4.76 -4.27 -3.99
N MET A 283 5.04 -5.16 -4.94
CA MET A 283 5.98 -4.88 -6.03
C MET A 283 5.49 -3.72 -6.89
N ALA A 284 4.19 -3.67 -7.23
CA ALA A 284 3.61 -2.52 -7.92
C ALA A 284 3.73 -1.23 -7.10
N LEU A 285 3.47 -1.26 -5.79
CA LEU A 285 3.57 -0.06 -4.95
C LEU A 285 5.00 0.44 -4.79
N ARG A 286 5.98 -0.46 -4.63
CA ARG A 286 7.41 -0.11 -4.64
C ARG A 286 7.80 0.51 -5.98
N ALA A 287 7.50 -0.17 -7.08
CA ALA A 287 7.68 0.34 -8.43
C ALA A 287 7.14 1.77 -8.58
N GLY A 288 5.92 2.02 -8.11
CA GLY A 288 5.28 3.32 -8.21
C GLY A 288 5.94 4.41 -7.38
N ILE A 289 6.22 4.15 -6.10
CA ILE A 289 6.78 5.17 -5.20
C ILE A 289 8.24 5.49 -5.54
N ASP A 290 9.02 4.49 -5.92
CA ASP A 290 10.43 4.69 -6.28
C ASP A 290 10.56 5.42 -7.62
N SER A 291 9.70 5.09 -8.59
CA SER A 291 9.59 5.86 -9.83
C SER A 291 9.25 7.32 -9.55
N ALA A 292 8.35 7.56 -8.60
CA ALA A 292 7.93 8.90 -8.22
C ALA A 292 9.05 9.69 -7.54
N TRP A 293 9.84 9.06 -6.67
CA TRP A 293 11.02 9.67 -6.08
C TRP A 293 12.12 9.94 -7.10
N HIS A 294 12.43 8.96 -7.96
CA HIS A 294 13.44 9.09 -9.00
C HIS A 294 13.10 10.22 -9.98
N ALA A 295 11.85 10.31 -10.44
CA ALA A 295 11.40 11.42 -11.28
C ALA A 295 11.61 12.77 -10.59
N MET A 296 11.22 12.87 -9.31
CA MET A 296 11.37 14.12 -8.53
C MET A 296 12.82 14.54 -8.33
N ASP A 297 13.74 13.59 -8.10
CA ASP A 297 15.16 13.88 -7.96
C ASP A 297 15.77 14.44 -9.26
N ASN A 298 15.20 14.03 -10.40
CA ASN A 298 15.56 14.52 -11.73
C ASN A 298 14.71 15.73 -12.20
N GLY A 299 13.99 16.38 -11.30
CA GLY A 299 13.21 17.60 -11.60
C GLY A 299 11.91 17.36 -12.39
N ALA A 300 11.48 16.11 -12.52
CA ALA A 300 10.22 15.69 -13.13
C ALA A 300 9.17 15.37 -12.04
N ASN A 301 7.89 15.30 -12.43
CA ASN A 301 6.85 14.74 -11.58
C ASN A 301 6.05 13.72 -12.38
N ILE A 302 5.62 12.63 -11.74
CA ILE A 302 4.82 11.61 -12.40
C ILE A 302 3.54 11.35 -11.62
N ARG A 303 2.47 11.06 -12.36
CA ARG A 303 1.26 10.47 -11.81
C ARG A 303 1.37 8.95 -11.91
N VAL A 304 1.04 8.27 -10.81
CA VAL A 304 1.07 6.82 -10.74
C VAL A 304 -0.30 6.31 -10.31
N GLY A 305 -0.84 5.34 -11.03
CA GLY A 305 -2.07 4.66 -10.67
C GLY A 305 -1.84 3.16 -10.66
N ILE A 306 -2.21 2.49 -9.57
CA ILE A 306 -2.15 1.03 -9.44
C ILE A 306 -3.56 0.50 -9.50
N GLY A 307 -3.85 -0.53 -10.29
CA GLY A 307 -5.18 -1.11 -10.45
C GLY A 307 -5.16 -2.59 -10.81
N ARG A 308 -6.32 -3.23 -10.89
CA ARG A 308 -6.45 -4.65 -11.26
C ARG A 308 -6.51 -4.86 -12.77
N THR A 309 -6.79 -3.79 -13.50
CA THR A 309 -6.80 -3.75 -14.95
C THR A 309 -6.02 -2.55 -15.44
N ARG A 310 -5.57 -2.59 -16.69
CA ARG A 310 -4.90 -1.45 -17.34
C ARG A 310 -5.73 -0.17 -17.26
N ARG A 311 -7.05 -0.29 -17.51
CA ARG A 311 -7.98 0.83 -17.47
C ARG A 311 -8.09 1.42 -16.07
N GLU A 312 -8.26 0.57 -15.06
CA GLU A 312 -8.39 1.01 -13.67
C GLU A 312 -7.10 1.71 -13.19
N ALA A 313 -5.92 1.20 -13.56
CA ALA A 313 -4.64 1.85 -13.27
C ALA A 313 -4.56 3.25 -13.93
N GLY A 314 -4.95 3.37 -15.20
CA GLY A 314 -4.99 4.66 -15.90
C GLY A 314 -6.01 5.65 -15.32
N GLU A 315 -7.22 5.21 -14.98
CA GLU A 315 -8.24 6.04 -14.33
C GLU A 315 -7.75 6.58 -12.98
N ARG A 316 -7.07 5.73 -12.19
CA ARG A 316 -6.47 6.14 -10.91
C ARG A 316 -5.31 7.12 -11.10
N ALA A 317 -4.47 6.93 -12.11
CA ALA A 317 -3.41 7.89 -12.42
C ALA A 317 -4.00 9.25 -12.83
N GLN A 318 -5.10 9.29 -13.59
CA GLN A 318 -5.77 10.55 -13.96
C GLN A 318 -6.41 11.29 -12.78
N LEU A 319 -6.75 10.59 -11.69
CA LEU A 319 -7.22 11.27 -10.47
C LEU A 319 -6.15 12.19 -9.87
N ALA A 320 -4.87 11.90 -10.10
CA ALA A 320 -3.74 12.74 -9.69
C ALA A 320 -3.88 14.21 -10.11
N ASP A 321 -4.43 14.46 -11.29
CA ASP A 321 -4.54 15.82 -11.87
C ASP A 321 -5.41 16.76 -11.01
N LYS A 322 -6.29 16.17 -10.18
CA LYS A 322 -7.19 16.91 -9.29
C LYS A 322 -6.61 17.10 -7.89
N ILE A 323 -5.46 16.50 -7.59
CA ILE A 323 -4.87 16.45 -6.25
C ILE A 323 -3.57 17.24 -6.25
N MET A 324 -3.68 18.54 -6.01
CA MET A 324 -2.53 19.45 -5.94
C MET A 324 -2.74 20.50 -4.86
N LEU A 325 -1.64 20.99 -4.28
CA LEU A 325 -1.65 22.11 -3.34
C LEU A 325 -1.50 23.45 -4.07
N TRP A 326 -0.33 23.64 -4.69
CA TRP A 326 0.03 24.86 -5.41
C TRP A 326 0.54 24.54 -6.81
N ASN A 327 1.42 23.55 -6.90
CA ASN A 327 1.96 23.03 -8.15
C ASN A 327 1.64 21.53 -8.26
N PRO A 328 1.56 20.98 -9.48
CA PRO A 328 1.52 19.54 -9.67
C PRO A 328 2.75 18.88 -9.06
N THR A 329 2.54 17.76 -8.39
CA THR A 329 3.60 16.98 -7.73
C THR A 329 3.35 15.50 -7.94
N SER A 330 4.38 14.68 -7.78
CA SER A 330 4.20 13.24 -7.89
C SER A 330 3.20 12.70 -6.87
N ILE A 331 2.29 11.87 -7.35
CA ILE A 331 1.28 11.19 -6.52
C ILE A 331 1.04 9.78 -7.05
N MET A 332 0.98 8.83 -6.13
CA MET A 332 0.62 7.44 -6.41
C MET A 332 -0.75 7.11 -5.81
N VAL A 333 -1.70 6.70 -6.63
CA VAL A 333 -3.07 6.36 -6.24
C VAL A 333 -3.29 4.84 -6.28
N PHE A 334 -3.82 4.27 -5.20
CA PHE A 334 -4.00 2.83 -5.03
C PHE A 334 -5.20 2.50 -4.13
N ASP A 335 -5.74 1.28 -4.25
CA ASP A 335 -6.83 0.81 -3.39
C ASP A 335 -6.31 0.20 -2.08
N VAL A 336 -7.10 0.31 -1.02
CA VAL A 336 -6.91 -0.44 0.22
C VAL A 336 -8.28 -0.91 0.69
N ALA A 337 -8.45 -2.23 0.76
CA ALA A 337 -9.77 -2.84 0.81
C ALA A 337 -10.66 -2.30 -0.32
N ASP A 338 -11.75 -1.63 0.00
CA ASP A 338 -12.68 -1.01 -0.94
C ASP A 338 -12.52 0.52 -1.06
N GLY A 339 -11.62 1.14 -0.31
CA GLY A 339 -11.32 2.57 -0.38
C GLY A 339 -10.15 2.89 -1.33
N LEU A 340 -9.99 4.18 -1.61
CA LEU A 340 -8.94 4.72 -2.48
C LEU A 340 -8.05 5.69 -1.70
N TYR A 341 -6.74 5.48 -1.81
CA TYR A 341 -5.73 6.22 -1.07
C TYR A 341 -4.65 6.72 -2.02
N GLY A 342 -3.91 7.73 -1.56
CA GLY A 342 -2.82 8.33 -2.32
C GLY A 342 -1.57 8.52 -1.46
N TYR A 343 -0.40 8.21 -2.02
CA TYR A 343 0.86 8.75 -1.54
C TYR A 343 1.17 10.01 -2.33
N PHE A 344 0.91 11.15 -1.71
CA PHE A 344 1.21 12.47 -2.24
C PHE A 344 2.62 12.86 -1.81
N ILE A 345 3.52 13.11 -2.76
CA ILE A 345 4.90 13.48 -2.47
C ILE A 345 5.03 15.01 -2.62
N PRO A 346 5.15 15.77 -1.53
CA PRO A 346 5.15 17.23 -1.61
C PRO A 346 6.33 17.80 -2.41
N SER A 347 6.11 18.94 -3.05
CA SER A 347 7.16 19.73 -3.72
C SER A 347 8.27 20.14 -2.73
N PRO A 348 9.50 20.44 -3.20
CA PRO A 348 10.57 20.95 -2.33
C PRO A 348 10.14 22.14 -1.46
N PHE A 349 9.40 23.10 -2.03
CA PHE A 349 8.84 24.22 -1.28
C PHE A 349 7.89 23.76 -0.17
N THR A 350 6.93 22.89 -0.49
CA THR A 350 5.98 22.35 0.49
C THR A 350 6.71 21.57 1.59
N ARG A 351 7.74 20.79 1.25
CA ARG A 351 8.57 20.07 2.23
C ARG A 351 9.27 21.05 3.18
N SER A 352 9.88 22.11 2.67
CA SER A 352 10.51 23.15 3.50
C SER A 352 9.51 23.81 4.46
N VAL A 353 8.29 24.10 4.00
CA VAL A 353 7.22 24.63 4.86
C VAL A 353 6.86 23.62 5.97
N ILE A 354 6.62 22.36 5.61
CA ILE A 354 6.32 21.29 6.57
C ILE A 354 7.46 21.15 7.60
N ASP A 355 8.71 21.11 7.15
CA ASP A 355 9.89 21.00 7.99
C ASP A 355 10.04 22.18 8.94
N PHE A 356 9.79 23.40 8.47
CA PHE A 356 9.81 24.59 9.30
C PHE A 356 8.82 24.47 10.46
N PHE A 357 7.57 24.06 10.18
CA PHE A 357 6.55 23.87 11.21
C PHE A 357 6.85 22.69 12.16
N MET A 358 7.44 21.61 11.65
CA MET A 358 7.72 20.41 12.46
C MET A 358 8.97 20.54 13.34
N ASN A 359 10.04 21.13 12.81
CA ASN A 359 11.37 21.06 13.44
C ASN A 359 11.85 22.40 13.98
N ARG A 360 11.45 23.54 13.39
CA ARG A 360 11.87 24.88 13.83
C ARG A 360 10.81 25.54 14.73
N LYS A 361 10.25 24.79 15.68
CA LYS A 361 9.16 25.24 16.58
C LYS A 361 9.49 26.52 17.34
N SER A 362 10.73 26.64 17.83
CA SER A 362 11.21 27.83 18.55
C SER A 362 11.25 29.06 17.65
N VAL A 363 11.65 28.89 16.39
CA VAL A 363 11.70 29.96 15.39
C VAL A 363 10.29 30.37 14.97
N ALA A 364 9.40 29.41 14.71
CA ALA A 364 8.00 29.68 14.40
C ALA A 364 7.30 30.43 15.54
N PHE A 365 7.57 30.04 16.80
CA PHE A 365 7.06 30.72 17.98
C PHE A 365 7.63 32.13 18.14
N LEU A 366 8.92 32.33 17.88
CA LEU A 366 9.56 33.65 17.87
C LEU A 366 8.98 34.56 16.78
N VAL A 367 8.79 34.03 15.57
CA VAL A 367 8.14 34.75 14.46
C VAL A 367 6.71 35.13 14.84
N PHE A 368 5.95 34.21 15.44
CA PHE A 368 4.60 34.50 15.91
C PHE A 368 4.59 35.61 16.96
N ILE A 369 5.45 35.53 17.99
CA ILE A 369 5.56 36.59 19.01
C ILE A 369 5.95 37.92 18.36
N PHE A 370 6.93 37.91 17.46
CA PHE A 370 7.39 39.10 16.77
C PHE A 370 6.27 39.77 15.97
N VAL A 371 5.58 39.01 15.12
CA VAL A 371 4.46 39.51 14.32
C VAL A 371 3.31 39.95 15.24
N PHE A 372 3.00 39.19 16.29
CA PHE A 372 1.94 39.54 17.23
C PHE A 372 2.24 40.84 17.97
N VAL A 373 3.45 41.01 18.52
CA VAL A 373 3.85 42.22 19.24
C VAL A 373 3.88 43.42 18.29
N ALA A 374 4.44 43.27 17.08
CA ALA A 374 4.46 44.35 16.09
C ALA A 374 3.05 44.76 15.64
N THR A 375 2.16 43.78 15.43
CA THR A 375 0.76 44.03 15.07
C THR A 375 -0.01 44.65 16.22
N PHE A 376 0.19 44.18 17.46
CA PHE A 376 -0.47 44.69 18.65
C PHE A 376 -0.04 46.13 18.98
N LEU A 377 1.27 46.40 18.93
CA LEU A 377 1.79 47.76 19.12
C LEU A 377 1.33 48.69 17.99
N GLY A 378 1.41 48.22 16.74
CA GLY A 378 0.91 48.96 15.58
C GLY A 378 -0.57 49.32 15.72
N TRP A 379 -1.41 48.34 16.08
CA TRP A 379 -2.84 48.55 16.32
C TRP A 379 -3.12 49.58 17.42
N ASN A 380 -2.44 49.48 18.57
CA ASN A 380 -2.59 50.45 19.66
C ASN A 380 -2.08 51.86 19.31
N MET A 381 -1.15 51.97 18.36
CA MET A 381 -0.60 53.22 17.87
C MET A 381 -1.34 53.76 16.62
N GLY A 382 -2.37 53.07 16.13
CA GLY A 382 -3.13 53.46 14.93
C GLY A 382 -2.46 53.14 13.60
N HIS A 383 -1.39 52.33 13.60
CA HIS A 383 -0.60 51.94 12.43
C HIS A 383 -0.68 50.43 12.19
N TRP A 384 -1.71 50.00 11.47
CA TRP A 384 -1.93 48.59 11.10
C TRP A 384 -0.83 48.05 10.16
N GLU A 385 -0.13 48.94 9.47
CA GLU A 385 0.94 48.62 8.51
C GLU A 385 2.12 47.89 9.17
N PHE A 386 2.36 48.12 10.47
CA PHE A 386 3.43 47.45 11.21
C PHE A 386 3.26 45.93 11.26
N GLY A 387 2.02 45.44 11.28
CA GLY A 387 1.76 44.01 11.18
C GLY A 387 2.19 43.45 9.82
N ILE A 388 1.92 44.16 8.73
CA ILE A 388 2.30 43.74 7.38
C ILE A 388 3.82 43.76 7.19
N VAL A 389 4.48 44.82 7.66
CA VAL A 389 5.95 44.91 7.61
C VAL A 389 6.60 43.80 8.42
N ALA A 390 6.06 43.48 9.60
CA ALA A 390 6.55 42.38 10.41
C ALA A 390 6.35 41.02 9.73
N ILE A 391 5.23 40.80 9.04
CA ILE A 391 5.02 39.59 8.23
C ILE A 391 6.04 39.51 7.09
N LEU A 392 6.28 40.60 6.36
CA LEU A 392 7.28 40.63 5.28
C LEU A 392 8.69 40.34 5.79
N LEU A 393 9.09 40.95 6.91
CA LEU A 393 10.39 40.70 7.54
C LEU A 393 10.52 39.24 8.02
N ALA A 394 9.44 38.66 8.55
CA ALA A 394 9.41 37.27 8.94
C ALA A 394 9.54 36.31 7.74
N VAL A 395 8.91 36.64 6.60
CA VAL A 395 9.06 35.88 5.35
C VAL A 395 10.49 35.99 4.81
N ILE A 396 11.09 37.18 4.80
CA ILE A 396 12.49 37.37 4.39
C ILE A 396 13.44 36.59 5.30
N TYR A 397 13.26 36.69 6.61
CA TYR A 397 14.05 35.92 7.57
C TYR A 397 13.91 34.41 7.32
N GLY A 398 12.68 33.91 7.16
CA GLY A 398 12.42 32.50 6.85
C GLY A 398 12.95 32.04 5.49
N ALA A 399 13.13 32.94 4.51
CA ALA A 399 13.72 32.63 3.21
C ALA A 399 15.25 32.65 3.22
N THR A 400 15.88 33.28 4.20
CA THR A 400 17.35 33.49 4.27
C THR A 400 18.05 32.67 5.36
N ALA A 401 17.29 32.07 6.29
CA ALA A 401 17.79 31.29 7.43
C ALA A 401 17.39 29.82 7.33
#